data_AF-A0A1A8ZBT7-F1
#
_entry.id   AF-A0A1A8ZBT7-F1
#
_cell.length_a   1.000
_cell.length_b   1.000
_cell.length_c   1.000
_cell.angle_alpha   90.00
_cell.angle_beta   90.00
_cell.angle_gamma   90.00
#
_symmetry.space_group_name_H-M   'P 1'
#
loop_
_entity.id
_entity.type
_entity.pdbx_description
1 polymer ?
#
loop_
_entity_poly.entity_id
_entity_poly.type
_entity_poly.pdbx_seq_one_letter_code
_entity_poly.pdbx_strand_id
1 'polypeptide(L)'
;MDRTESLPAQTVPPGVGPTDPGSVLLPGHDVPLGRYTTVRRLLPQRQRRMVGAWCFVDHFGPDDVAERPGMEVPPHPHTGLQTVTWLLDGEILHRDSLGNVQPIRPGQLNVMTSGHGIAHSERSPVVHPPVMHGVQLWVALPDPARAGAADFAHHADLPGWRDGDLEVMLLVGELGGERSPAVVHTPLVGAQLEVRGSAPVSLPLRRDFEYGLLAMSGSAEVDGVPFAPGALLYLGTGRDALTLRAAPGSRLLLLGGTPFEEPLVMWWNFVGRSHEEVVAAREDWMAGRRFGTVADDPAPPLPAPALPSTRLKARDRHGGLLG
;
A
#
# COMPACT_ATOMS: atom_id res chain seq x y z
N MET A 1 12.07 -33.84 29.27
CA MET A 1 13.32 -33.42 28.62
C MET A 1 13.02 -32.11 27.93
N ASP A 2 13.62 -31.08 28.50
CA ASP A 2 13.39 -29.67 28.30
C ASP A 2 14.37 -29.15 27.24
N ARG A 3 13.89 -28.37 26.26
CA ARG A 3 14.70 -27.50 25.39
C ARG A 3 13.82 -26.36 24.83
N THR A 4 13.53 -25.38 25.68
CA THR A 4 13.30 -24.00 25.23
C THR A 4 14.63 -23.36 24.85
N GLU A 5 14.84 -23.09 23.55
CA GLU A 5 15.89 -22.17 23.11
C GLU A 5 15.38 -20.74 23.24
N SER A 6 15.96 -19.99 24.17
CA SER A 6 15.76 -18.56 24.34
C SER A 6 16.54 -17.78 23.27
N LEU A 7 15.86 -16.92 22.52
CA LEU A 7 16.48 -15.92 21.67
C LEU A 7 17.15 -14.81 22.52
N PRO A 8 18.20 -14.15 22.00
CA PRO A 8 18.97 -13.16 22.77
C PRO A 8 18.13 -11.92 23.11
N ALA A 9 18.35 -11.40 24.32
CA ALA A 9 17.68 -10.23 24.87
C ALA A 9 18.07 -8.94 24.12
N GLN A 10 17.07 -8.12 23.81
CA GLN A 10 17.27 -6.73 23.38
C GLN A 10 17.78 -5.91 24.57
N THR A 11 18.87 -5.17 24.40
CA THR A 11 19.37 -4.21 25.38
C THR A 11 18.58 -2.90 25.29
N VAL A 12 17.75 -2.62 26.29
CA VAL A 12 17.03 -1.34 26.45
C VAL A 12 17.78 -0.48 27.48
N PRO A 13 18.25 0.74 27.15
CA PRO A 13 18.74 1.69 28.14
C PRO A 13 17.56 2.26 28.97
N PRO A 14 17.74 2.55 30.27
CA PRO A 14 16.63 2.98 31.11
C PRO A 14 16.20 4.43 30.84
N GLY A 15 14.89 4.62 30.61
CA GLY A 15 14.18 5.89 30.89
C GLY A 15 13.71 6.72 29.69
N VAL A 16 12.71 6.28 28.94
CA VAL A 16 11.78 7.12 28.13
C VAL A 16 10.43 6.38 28.01
N GLY A 17 9.29 7.08 28.02
CA GLY A 17 7.93 6.53 27.88
C GLY A 17 7.68 5.79 26.55
N PRO A 18 6.49 5.19 26.32
CA PRO A 18 6.27 4.19 25.28
C PRO A 18 6.14 4.84 23.88
N THR A 19 7.26 5.23 23.29
CA THR A 19 7.38 5.38 21.84
C THR A 19 7.67 3.99 21.26
N ASP A 20 6.83 3.55 20.32
CA ASP A 20 6.91 2.24 19.64
C ASP A 20 8.38 1.88 19.31
N PRO A 21 8.92 0.77 19.84
CA PRO A 21 10.36 0.57 19.96
C PRO A 21 10.97 0.13 18.63
N GLY A 22 11.75 1.03 18.01
CA GLY A 22 12.74 0.68 16.99
C GLY A 22 12.19 0.28 15.61
N SER A 23 13.11 0.18 14.66
CA SER A 23 12.81 -0.25 13.30
C SER A 23 12.51 -1.75 13.27
N VAL A 24 11.45 -2.16 12.57
CA VAL A 24 11.04 -3.57 12.42
C VAL A 24 11.04 -3.93 10.95
N LEU A 25 11.88 -4.89 10.55
CA LEU A 25 11.89 -5.41 9.19
C LEU A 25 10.75 -6.42 9.00
N LEU A 26 9.90 -6.17 8.00
CA LEU A 26 8.75 -6.97 7.65
C LEU A 26 9.01 -7.63 6.30
N PRO A 27 9.49 -8.89 6.27
CA PRO A 27 9.68 -9.61 5.01
C PRO A 27 8.32 -9.86 4.35
N GLY A 28 8.22 -9.62 3.06
CA GLY A 28 7.03 -9.93 2.28
C GLY A 28 6.86 -11.43 2.06
N HIS A 29 5.67 -11.83 1.63
CA HIS A 29 5.41 -13.18 1.16
C HIS A 29 4.70 -13.15 -0.19
N ASP A 30 4.97 -14.16 -1.02
CA ASP A 30 4.39 -14.23 -2.36
C ASP A 30 2.92 -14.61 -2.29
N VAL A 31 2.10 -13.90 -3.05
CA VAL A 31 0.66 -14.12 -3.20
C VAL A 31 0.35 -14.15 -4.71
N PRO A 32 -0.30 -15.20 -5.23
CA PRO A 32 -0.80 -15.17 -6.60
C PRO A 32 -1.94 -14.16 -6.75
N LEU A 33 -1.82 -13.26 -7.73
CA LEU A 33 -2.87 -12.36 -8.18
C LEU A 33 -3.38 -12.84 -9.55
N GLY A 34 -4.49 -13.56 -9.54
CA GLY A 34 -4.98 -14.23 -10.73
C GLY A 34 -4.01 -15.32 -11.23
N ARG A 35 -3.91 -15.48 -12.55
CA ARG A 35 -3.12 -16.57 -13.16
C ARG A 35 -1.67 -16.18 -13.46
N TYR A 36 -1.41 -14.91 -13.77
CA TYR A 36 -0.16 -14.50 -14.42
C TYR A 36 0.74 -13.60 -13.58
N THR A 37 0.21 -13.05 -12.49
CA THR A 37 0.94 -12.09 -11.65
C THR A 37 1.14 -12.69 -10.26
N THR A 38 2.37 -12.61 -9.76
CA THR A 38 2.66 -12.87 -8.35
C THR A 38 3.05 -11.55 -7.72
N VAL A 39 2.46 -11.23 -6.57
CA VAL A 39 2.79 -10.03 -5.80
C VAL A 39 3.52 -10.44 -4.53
N ARG A 40 4.39 -9.57 -4.03
CA ARG A 40 4.95 -9.66 -2.68
C ARG A 40 4.11 -8.82 -1.75
N ARG A 41 3.37 -9.49 -0.86
CA ARG A 41 2.52 -8.84 0.14
C ARG A 41 3.31 -8.44 1.37
N LEU A 42 3.33 -7.14 1.64
CA LEU A 42 4.12 -6.49 2.69
C LEU A 42 3.25 -5.98 3.83
N LEU A 43 2.01 -5.58 3.54
CA LEU A 43 0.97 -5.31 4.54
C LEU A 43 -0.37 -5.91 4.07
N PRO A 44 -1.23 -6.34 5.01
CA PRO A 44 -1.00 -6.41 6.45
C PRO A 44 -0.18 -7.65 6.85
N GLN A 45 0.60 -7.56 7.93
CA GLN A 45 1.31 -8.69 8.57
C GLN A 45 0.95 -8.83 10.05
N ARG A 46 1.35 -9.95 10.67
CA ARG A 46 1.07 -10.21 12.09
C ARG A 46 1.71 -9.16 13.02
N GLN A 47 2.94 -8.76 12.74
CA GLN A 47 3.67 -7.79 13.56
C GLN A 47 3.24 -6.33 13.31
N ARG A 48 2.67 -6.05 12.13
CA ARG A 48 2.27 -4.70 11.72
C ARG A 48 1.18 -4.81 10.67
N ARG A 49 0.01 -4.25 10.95
CA ARG A 49 -1.11 -4.26 10.00
C ARG A 49 -1.20 -2.98 9.19
N MET A 50 -0.74 -1.85 9.75
CA MET A 50 -0.84 -0.55 9.11
C MET A 50 0.38 0.33 9.38
N VAL A 51 0.61 1.31 8.51
CA VAL A 51 1.50 2.46 8.73
C VAL A 51 0.67 3.71 8.47
N GLY A 52 0.30 4.46 9.51
CA GLY A 52 -0.78 5.43 9.38
C GLY A 52 -2.03 4.71 8.88
N ALA A 53 -2.70 5.27 7.87
CA ALA A 53 -3.85 4.63 7.23
C ALA A 53 -3.48 3.63 6.11
N TRP A 54 -2.19 3.47 5.75
CA TRP A 54 -1.76 2.47 4.77
C TRP A 54 -1.95 1.07 5.35
N CYS A 55 -2.94 0.32 4.88
CA CYS A 55 -3.35 -0.97 5.45
C CYS A 55 -3.06 -2.18 4.55
N PHE A 56 -2.61 -1.94 3.32
CA PHE A 56 -2.28 -2.96 2.34
C PHE A 56 -1.15 -2.48 1.45
N VAL A 57 -0.18 -3.34 1.18
CA VAL A 57 0.95 -3.06 0.28
C VAL A 57 1.32 -4.35 -0.44
N ASP A 58 1.09 -4.38 -1.75
CA ASP A 58 1.56 -5.43 -2.65
C ASP A 58 2.58 -4.82 -3.62
N HIS A 59 3.76 -5.43 -3.70
CA HIS A 59 4.81 -5.07 -4.66
C HIS A 59 4.90 -6.15 -5.74
N PHE A 60 4.65 -5.79 -7.00
CA PHE A 60 4.82 -6.68 -8.16
C PHE A 60 6.03 -6.29 -8.99
N GLY A 61 6.66 -7.29 -9.58
CA GLY A 61 7.82 -7.12 -10.44
C GLY A 61 9.10 -6.66 -9.76
N PRO A 62 10.17 -6.39 -10.53
CA PRO A 62 10.16 -6.35 -11.99
C PRO A 62 9.99 -7.75 -12.60
N ASP A 63 8.90 -7.95 -13.32
CA ASP A 63 8.55 -9.22 -13.97
C ASP A 63 8.59 -9.04 -15.49
N ASP A 64 9.22 -9.98 -16.20
CA ASP A 64 9.17 -10.08 -17.65
C ASP A 64 7.81 -10.67 -18.08
N VAL A 65 7.04 -9.84 -18.78
CA VAL A 65 5.72 -10.15 -19.31
C VAL A 65 5.66 -10.05 -20.83
N ALA A 66 6.79 -9.93 -21.54
CA ALA A 66 6.83 -9.73 -22.99
C ALA A 66 6.03 -10.78 -23.79
N GLU A 67 6.01 -12.02 -23.30
CA GLU A 67 5.29 -13.16 -23.90
C GLU A 67 4.04 -13.58 -23.08
N ARG A 68 3.56 -12.70 -22.20
CA ARG A 68 2.41 -12.96 -21.30
C ARG A 68 1.40 -11.81 -21.39
N PRO A 69 0.15 -12.00 -20.91
CA PRO A 69 -0.84 -10.92 -20.93
C PRO A 69 -0.56 -9.75 -19.97
N GLY A 70 0.53 -9.78 -19.19
CA GLY A 70 0.77 -8.82 -18.12
C GLY A 70 -0.21 -8.98 -16.95
N MET A 71 -0.64 -7.85 -16.37
CA MET A 71 -1.63 -7.85 -15.29
C MET A 71 -3.02 -8.15 -15.84
N GLU A 72 -3.74 -9.05 -15.17
CA GLU A 72 -5.07 -9.52 -15.57
C GLU A 72 -5.99 -9.66 -14.35
N VAL A 73 -6.50 -8.53 -13.85
CA VAL A 73 -7.43 -8.48 -12.71
C VAL A 73 -8.84 -8.13 -13.21
N PRO A 74 -9.76 -9.11 -13.28
CA PRO A 74 -11.14 -8.87 -13.72
C PRO A 74 -11.92 -7.94 -12.76
N PRO A 75 -13.15 -7.54 -13.12
CA PRO A 75 -13.97 -6.67 -12.28
C PRO A 75 -14.14 -7.22 -10.86
N HIS A 76 -13.79 -6.41 -9.87
CA HIS A 76 -13.89 -6.76 -8.46
C HIS A 76 -14.24 -5.52 -7.62
N PRO A 77 -14.88 -5.70 -6.45
CA PRO A 77 -15.36 -4.59 -5.65
C PRO A 77 -14.32 -4.12 -4.64
N HIS A 78 -14.46 -2.88 -4.19
CA HIS A 78 -13.85 -2.34 -2.97
C HIS A 78 -14.86 -1.52 -2.17
N THR A 79 -14.67 -1.43 -0.86
CA THR A 79 -15.36 -0.46 0.02
C THR A 79 -14.51 -0.12 1.24
N GLY A 80 -14.65 1.11 1.73
CA GLY A 80 -13.99 1.59 2.95
C GLY A 80 -12.49 1.85 2.82
N LEU A 81 -12.00 2.01 1.60
CA LEU A 81 -10.60 2.26 1.28
C LEU A 81 -10.39 3.17 0.08
N GLN A 82 -9.19 3.72 -0.08
CA GLN A 82 -8.67 4.17 -1.37
C GLN A 82 -7.68 3.13 -1.89
N THR A 83 -7.72 2.80 -3.18
CA THR A 83 -6.58 2.14 -3.84
C THR A 83 -5.63 3.20 -4.38
N VAL A 84 -4.33 2.94 -4.31
CA VAL A 84 -3.27 3.80 -4.84
C VAL A 84 -2.36 2.93 -5.68
N THR A 85 -2.23 3.27 -6.96
CA THR A 85 -1.42 2.51 -7.93
C THR A 85 -0.23 3.36 -8.36
N TRP A 86 0.98 2.79 -8.26
CA TRP A 86 2.23 3.45 -8.65
C TRP A 86 3.11 2.52 -9.47
N LEU A 87 3.61 2.99 -10.61
CA LEU A 87 4.42 2.19 -11.53
C LEU A 87 5.85 2.72 -11.65
N LEU A 88 6.80 1.78 -11.61
CA LEU A 88 8.18 1.99 -12.04
C LEU A 88 8.38 1.61 -13.51
N ASP A 89 7.71 0.57 -13.97
CA ASP A 89 7.75 0.08 -15.35
C ASP A 89 6.39 -0.56 -15.72
N GLY A 90 6.05 -0.54 -16.99
CA GLY A 90 4.84 -1.17 -17.54
C GLY A 90 3.67 -0.21 -17.77
N GLU A 91 2.52 -0.77 -18.10
CA GLU A 91 1.28 -0.01 -18.31
C GLU A 91 0.09 -0.83 -17.82
N ILE A 92 -0.84 -0.18 -17.13
CA ILE A 92 -2.11 -0.76 -16.67
C ILE A 92 -3.24 0.12 -17.20
N LEU A 93 -4.30 -0.51 -17.69
CA LEU A 93 -5.56 0.11 -18.01
C LEU A 93 -6.56 -0.16 -16.89
N HIS A 94 -6.89 0.89 -16.14
CA HIS A 94 -7.95 0.90 -15.14
C HIS A 94 -9.30 1.11 -15.82
N ARG A 95 -10.31 0.33 -15.41
CA ARG A 95 -11.72 0.60 -15.70
C ARG A 95 -12.53 0.49 -14.44
N ASP A 96 -13.52 1.35 -14.24
CA ASP A 96 -14.40 1.25 -13.08
C ASP A 96 -15.88 1.40 -13.39
N SER A 97 -16.70 1.16 -12.37
CA SER A 97 -18.15 1.26 -12.41
C SER A 97 -18.68 2.68 -12.48
N LEU A 98 -17.82 3.70 -12.38
CA LEU A 98 -18.18 5.10 -12.64
C LEU A 98 -18.01 5.46 -14.13
N GLY A 99 -17.45 4.54 -14.93
CA GLY A 99 -17.19 4.72 -16.35
C GLY A 99 -15.82 5.30 -16.66
N ASN A 100 -14.91 5.40 -15.69
CA ASN A 100 -13.54 5.82 -15.98
C ASN A 100 -12.82 4.72 -16.76
N VAL A 101 -12.03 5.13 -17.75
CA VAL A 101 -11.12 4.27 -18.51
C VAL A 101 -9.79 4.99 -18.60
N GLN A 102 -8.79 4.57 -17.82
CA GLN A 102 -7.56 5.32 -17.63
C GLN A 102 -6.31 4.44 -17.73
N PRO A 103 -5.47 4.61 -18.76
CA PRO A 103 -4.13 4.04 -18.74
C PRO A 103 -3.25 4.77 -17.71
N ILE A 104 -2.50 4.01 -16.91
CA ILE A 104 -1.46 4.50 -16.00
C ILE A 104 -0.11 3.97 -16.44
N ARG A 105 0.89 4.85 -16.47
CA ARG A 105 2.28 4.60 -16.89
C ARG A 105 3.25 5.01 -15.78
N PRO A 106 4.56 4.71 -15.91
CA PRO A 106 5.53 5.07 -14.89
C PRO A 106 5.58 6.58 -14.66
N GLY A 107 5.73 6.99 -13.41
CA GLY A 107 5.69 8.40 -13.03
C GLY A 107 4.28 8.97 -12.80
N GLN A 108 3.23 8.19 -13.05
CA GLN A 108 1.84 8.61 -12.89
C GLN A 108 1.18 7.93 -11.70
N LEU A 109 0.14 8.58 -11.15
CA LEU A 109 -0.59 8.10 -9.99
C LEU A 109 -2.07 7.96 -10.30
N ASN A 110 -2.63 6.79 -9.96
CA ASN A 110 -4.08 6.62 -9.83
C ASN A 110 -4.45 6.51 -8.35
N VAL A 111 -5.50 7.22 -7.96
CA VAL A 111 -6.15 7.09 -6.66
C VAL A 111 -7.63 6.83 -6.89
N MET A 112 -8.11 5.65 -6.48
CA MET A 112 -9.54 5.32 -6.53
C MET A 112 -10.10 5.30 -5.11
N THR A 113 -11.02 6.20 -4.81
CA THR A 113 -11.75 6.23 -3.54
C THR A 113 -12.97 5.34 -3.65
N SER A 114 -13.02 4.24 -2.88
CA SER A 114 -14.17 3.33 -2.96
C SER A 114 -15.42 3.85 -2.23
N GLY A 115 -15.24 4.64 -1.17
CA GLY A 115 -16.34 5.12 -0.33
C GLY A 115 -17.29 3.97 0.05
N HIS A 116 -18.58 4.22 -0.18
CA HIS A 116 -19.62 3.22 0.04
C HIS A 116 -19.45 1.99 -0.83
N GLY A 117 -18.96 2.09 -2.07
CA GLY A 117 -18.68 0.93 -2.91
C GLY A 117 -18.37 1.32 -4.35
N ILE A 118 -17.35 0.66 -4.91
CA ILE A 118 -16.98 0.76 -6.33
C ILE A 118 -16.52 -0.62 -6.82
N ALA A 119 -16.69 -0.91 -8.10
CA ALA A 119 -16.04 -2.04 -8.76
C ALA A 119 -15.07 -1.54 -9.83
N HIS A 120 -13.94 -2.20 -9.98
CA HIS A 120 -12.96 -1.89 -11.02
C HIS A 120 -12.22 -3.13 -11.54
N SER A 121 -11.58 -2.97 -12.69
CA SER A 121 -10.64 -3.94 -13.26
C SER A 121 -9.33 -3.25 -13.63
N GLU A 122 -8.24 -4.03 -13.60
CA GLU A 122 -6.90 -3.57 -13.89
C GLU A 122 -6.24 -4.57 -14.84
N ARG A 123 -5.90 -4.12 -16.05
CA ARG A 123 -5.35 -4.97 -17.10
C ARG A 123 -4.18 -4.33 -17.81
N SER A 124 -3.14 -5.08 -18.12
CA SER A 124 -2.16 -4.61 -19.09
C SER A 124 -2.82 -4.52 -20.48
N PRO A 125 -2.55 -3.47 -21.28
CA PRO A 125 -3.04 -3.40 -22.65
C PRO A 125 -2.53 -4.57 -23.51
N VAL A 126 -3.24 -4.90 -24.59
CA VAL A 126 -2.81 -5.99 -25.51
C VAL A 126 -1.39 -5.77 -26.02
N VAL A 127 -1.04 -4.53 -26.34
CA VAL A 127 0.33 -4.11 -26.63
C VAL A 127 0.82 -3.34 -25.42
N HIS A 128 1.74 -3.93 -24.66
CA HIS A 128 2.29 -3.36 -23.43
C HIS A 128 3.82 -3.49 -23.39
N PRO A 129 4.51 -2.68 -22.56
CA PRO A 129 5.94 -2.83 -22.32
C PRO A 129 6.29 -4.23 -21.76
N PRO A 130 7.51 -4.72 -22.00
CA PRO A 130 7.89 -6.10 -21.63
C PRO A 130 8.06 -6.31 -20.12
N VAL A 131 8.11 -5.23 -19.32
CA VAL A 131 8.32 -5.30 -17.87
C VAL A 131 7.13 -4.69 -17.16
N MET A 132 6.65 -5.38 -16.14
CA MET A 132 5.71 -4.85 -15.15
C MET A 132 6.43 -4.69 -13.82
N HIS A 133 6.39 -3.49 -13.25
CA HIS A 133 6.99 -3.21 -11.95
C HIS A 133 6.27 -2.06 -11.26
N GLY A 134 5.76 -2.30 -10.06
CA GLY A 134 5.04 -1.28 -9.32
C GLY A 134 4.48 -1.77 -8.01
N VAL A 135 3.67 -0.93 -7.39
CA VAL A 135 3.02 -1.22 -6.13
C VAL A 135 1.53 -0.92 -6.21
N GLN A 136 0.75 -1.78 -5.56
CA GLN A 136 -0.66 -1.55 -5.26
C GLN A 136 -0.77 -1.34 -3.75
N LEU A 137 -1.30 -0.19 -3.33
CA LEU A 137 -1.51 0.13 -1.92
C LEU A 137 -2.99 0.37 -1.64
N TRP A 138 -3.41 0.08 -0.40
CA TRP A 138 -4.71 0.55 0.11
C TRP A 138 -4.53 1.47 1.31
N VAL A 139 -5.33 2.53 1.32
CA VAL A 139 -5.48 3.47 2.43
C VAL A 139 -6.85 3.24 3.05
N ALA A 140 -6.91 2.91 4.34
CA ALA A 140 -8.18 2.80 5.05
C ALA A 140 -8.86 4.17 5.13
N LEU A 141 -10.15 4.22 4.75
CA LEU A 141 -10.93 5.44 4.88
C LEU A 141 -11.44 5.58 6.33
N PRO A 142 -11.38 6.79 6.92
CA PRO A 142 -12.06 7.07 8.18
C PRO A 142 -13.59 7.05 8.01
N ASP A 143 -14.32 6.93 9.11
CA ASP A 143 -15.79 6.79 9.13
C ASP A 143 -16.55 7.75 8.20
N PRO A 144 -16.27 9.08 8.17
CA PRO A 144 -16.99 9.99 7.28
C PRO A 144 -16.76 9.70 5.79
N ALA A 145 -15.53 9.32 5.41
CA ALA A 145 -15.16 9.12 4.01
C ALA A 145 -15.59 7.74 3.49
N ARG A 146 -15.56 6.70 4.33
CA ARG A 146 -16.01 5.36 3.91
C ARG A 146 -17.51 5.25 3.65
N ALA A 147 -18.31 6.16 4.20
CA ALA A 147 -19.74 6.26 3.90
C ALA A 147 -20.04 7.14 2.67
N GLY A 148 -19.03 7.85 2.15
CA GLY A 148 -19.16 8.80 1.04
C GLY A 148 -19.29 8.14 -0.34
N ALA A 149 -19.36 8.98 -1.37
CA ALA A 149 -19.37 8.55 -2.75
C ALA A 149 -18.01 7.94 -3.16
N ALA A 150 -18.04 7.06 -4.16
CA ALA A 150 -16.83 6.63 -4.83
C ALA A 150 -16.32 7.73 -5.77
N ASP A 151 -15.01 7.74 -6.02
CA ASP A 151 -14.34 8.72 -6.88
C ASP A 151 -13.06 8.14 -7.49
N PHE A 152 -12.55 8.75 -8.56
CA PHE A 152 -11.31 8.37 -9.21
C PHE A 152 -10.53 9.61 -9.65
N ALA A 153 -9.24 9.64 -9.31
CA ALA A 153 -8.32 10.69 -9.73
C ALA A 153 -7.07 10.09 -10.40
N HIS A 154 -6.72 10.66 -11.55
CA HIS A 154 -5.47 10.39 -12.25
C HIS A 154 -4.58 11.63 -12.22
N HIS A 155 -3.31 11.44 -11.86
CA HIS A 155 -2.30 12.49 -11.86
C HIS A 155 -1.16 12.07 -12.76
N ALA A 156 -1.08 12.70 -13.94
CA ALA A 156 -0.01 12.48 -14.90
C ALA A 156 1.31 13.17 -14.49
N ASP A 157 1.20 14.24 -13.71
CA ASP A 157 2.31 15.04 -13.21
C ASP A 157 2.23 15.13 -11.68
N LEU A 158 3.36 14.90 -11.02
CA LEU A 158 3.50 14.96 -9.56
C LEU A 158 4.61 15.93 -9.17
N PRO A 159 4.49 16.62 -8.02
CA PRO A 159 5.56 17.45 -7.52
C PRO A 159 6.76 16.59 -7.13
N GLY A 160 7.96 17.09 -7.45
CA GLY A 160 9.21 16.44 -7.10
C GLY A 160 10.33 17.45 -6.99
N TRP A 161 11.33 17.11 -6.20
CA TRP A 161 12.51 17.93 -5.98
C TRP A 161 13.75 17.07 -5.79
N ARG A 162 14.91 17.73 -5.78
CA ARG A 162 16.19 17.10 -5.51
C ARG A 162 16.89 17.81 -4.36
N ASP A 163 17.40 17.02 -3.43
CA ASP A 163 18.26 17.46 -2.34
C ASP A 163 19.55 16.63 -2.34
N GLY A 164 20.63 17.24 -2.85
CA GLY A 164 21.91 16.54 -3.06
C GLY A 164 21.77 15.31 -3.97
N ASP A 165 21.99 14.13 -3.40
CA ASP A 165 21.90 12.84 -4.08
C ASP A 165 20.53 12.14 -3.91
N LEU A 166 19.58 12.80 -3.24
CA LEU A 166 18.22 12.31 -3.09
C LEU A 166 17.29 13.02 -4.06
N GLU A 167 16.60 12.25 -4.89
CA GLU A 167 15.46 12.74 -5.68
C GLU A 167 14.18 12.23 -5.06
N VAL A 168 13.22 13.13 -4.86
CA VAL A 168 11.93 12.83 -4.24
C VAL A 168 10.82 13.16 -5.21
N MET A 169 9.90 12.23 -5.38
CA MET A 169 8.63 12.43 -6.07
C MET A 169 7.50 12.19 -5.07
N LEU A 170 6.69 13.21 -4.83
CA LEU A 170 5.63 13.19 -3.83
C LEU A 170 4.32 12.71 -4.46
N LEU A 171 3.91 11.49 -4.09
CA LEU A 171 2.71 10.84 -4.62
C LEU A 171 1.46 11.36 -3.90
N VAL A 172 1.45 11.34 -2.57
CA VAL A 172 0.29 11.79 -1.77
C VAL A 172 0.74 12.59 -0.55
N GLY A 173 -0.08 13.55 -0.13
CA GLY A 173 0.15 14.33 1.09
C GLY A 173 1.11 15.50 0.90
N GLU A 174 1.89 15.77 1.96
CA GLU A 174 2.83 16.88 2.04
C GLU A 174 4.19 16.42 2.57
N LEU A 175 5.27 16.88 1.94
CA LEU A 175 6.64 16.57 2.33
C LEU A 175 7.59 17.61 1.72
N GLY A 176 8.61 18.04 2.45
CA GLY A 176 9.64 18.94 1.90
C GLY A 176 9.13 20.33 1.48
N GLY A 177 7.96 20.76 1.97
CA GLY A 177 7.30 22.01 1.54
C GLY A 177 6.43 21.86 0.29
N GLU A 178 6.46 20.70 -0.36
CA GLU A 178 5.62 20.36 -1.50
C GLU A 178 4.29 19.71 -1.06
N ARG A 179 3.26 19.82 -1.91
CA ARG A 179 1.93 19.25 -1.71
C ARG A 179 1.47 18.51 -2.95
N SER A 180 1.15 17.23 -2.82
CA SER A 180 0.52 16.45 -3.89
C SER A 180 -0.92 16.92 -4.16
N PRO A 181 -1.39 16.91 -5.42
CA PRO A 181 -2.80 17.16 -5.76
C PRO A 181 -3.74 16.02 -5.37
N ALA A 182 -3.22 14.85 -4.99
CA ALA A 182 -4.03 13.69 -4.65
C ALA A 182 -4.84 13.91 -3.37
N VAL A 183 -6.14 13.58 -3.43
CA VAL A 183 -7.05 13.69 -2.28
C VAL A 183 -6.79 12.54 -1.31
N VAL A 184 -6.52 12.90 -0.04
CA VAL A 184 -6.39 11.97 1.08
C VAL A 184 -7.39 12.34 2.18
N HIS A 185 -7.85 11.35 2.93
CA HIS A 185 -8.87 11.53 3.99
C HIS A 185 -8.31 11.48 5.41
N THR A 186 -7.00 11.29 5.55
CA THR A 186 -6.24 11.32 6.80
C THR A 186 -4.92 12.05 6.57
N PRO A 187 -4.26 12.60 7.61
CA PRO A 187 -2.86 13.03 7.48
C PRO A 187 -1.98 11.86 7.05
N LEU A 188 -1.53 11.89 5.80
CA LEU A 188 -0.87 10.80 5.11
C LEU A 188 0.24 11.36 4.22
N VAL A 189 1.27 10.57 3.97
CA VAL A 189 2.31 10.87 3.00
C VAL A 189 2.74 9.60 2.27
N GLY A 190 3.01 9.73 0.98
CA GLY A 190 3.60 8.70 0.15
C GLY A 190 4.58 9.35 -0.83
N ALA A 191 5.82 8.89 -0.89
CA ALA A 191 6.83 9.47 -1.76
C ALA A 191 7.79 8.41 -2.32
N GLN A 192 8.09 8.48 -3.61
CA GLN A 192 9.21 7.74 -4.18
C GLN A 192 10.51 8.49 -3.88
N LEU A 193 11.51 7.75 -3.43
CA LEU A 193 12.87 8.22 -3.18
C LEU A 193 13.82 7.51 -4.16
N GLU A 194 14.54 8.26 -4.98
CA GLU A 194 15.64 7.72 -5.80
C GLU A 194 16.98 8.25 -5.26
N VAL A 195 17.86 7.33 -4.85
CA VAL A 195 19.19 7.68 -4.35
C VAL A 195 20.18 7.59 -5.51
N ARG A 196 20.83 8.71 -5.84
CA ARG A 196 21.73 8.83 -7.02
C ARG A 196 23.21 8.70 -6.70
N GLY A 197 23.60 8.89 -5.44
CA GLY A 197 24.98 8.82 -4.97
C GLY A 197 25.20 7.75 -3.91
N SER A 198 26.46 7.57 -3.51
CA SER A 198 26.85 6.58 -2.49
C SER A 198 26.92 7.16 -1.06
N ALA A 199 26.81 8.48 -0.93
CA ALA A 199 26.76 9.15 0.36
C ALA A 199 25.40 8.92 1.04
N PRO A 200 25.33 8.92 2.39
CA PRO A 200 24.06 8.97 3.10
C PRO A 200 23.24 10.19 2.69
N VAL A 201 21.95 10.01 2.59
CA VAL A 201 20.98 11.08 2.37
C VAL A 201 20.07 11.20 3.59
N SER A 202 19.51 12.40 3.80
CA SER A 202 18.60 12.68 4.89
C SER A 202 17.37 13.40 4.38
N LEU A 203 16.21 13.09 4.96
CA LEU A 203 14.91 13.67 4.61
C LEU A 203 14.18 14.07 5.89
N PRO A 204 13.83 15.35 6.09
CA PRO A 204 13.03 15.78 7.24
C PRO A 204 11.67 15.08 7.30
N LEU A 205 11.27 14.67 8.51
CA LEU A 205 10.02 13.96 8.78
C LEU A 205 9.17 14.69 9.83
N ARG A 206 7.91 14.31 9.89
CA ARG A 206 6.96 14.75 10.92
C ARG A 206 6.98 13.79 12.09
N ARG A 207 7.24 14.30 13.29
CA ARG A 207 7.29 13.48 14.52
C ARG A 207 5.96 12.80 14.86
N ASP A 208 4.84 13.40 14.49
CA ASP A 208 3.49 12.89 14.75
C ASP A 208 3.07 11.77 13.78
N PHE A 209 3.91 11.45 12.79
CA PHE A 209 3.68 10.35 11.85
C PHE A 209 4.44 9.10 12.27
N GLU A 210 3.88 7.94 11.94
CA GLU A 210 4.65 6.70 11.79
C GLU A 210 5.06 6.50 10.33
N TYR A 211 6.15 5.78 10.10
CA TYR A 211 6.70 5.57 8.76
C TYR A 211 7.05 4.11 8.46
N GLY A 212 7.01 3.77 7.19
CA GLY A 212 7.51 2.53 6.61
C GLY A 212 8.26 2.84 5.31
N LEU A 213 9.34 2.12 5.06
CA LEU A 213 10.17 2.29 3.87
C LEU A 213 10.28 0.96 3.12
N LEU A 214 9.79 0.93 1.89
CA LEU A 214 9.84 -0.22 1.00
C LEU A 214 10.96 -0.01 -0.03
N ALA A 215 11.82 -0.99 -0.22
CA ALA A 215 12.69 -1.03 -1.39
C ALA A 215 11.93 -1.61 -2.59
N MET A 216 11.78 -0.85 -3.68
CA MET A 216 11.21 -1.36 -4.93
C MET A 216 12.30 -1.89 -5.86
N SER A 217 13.46 -1.21 -5.90
CA SER A 217 14.68 -1.67 -6.57
C SER A 217 15.93 -1.35 -5.74
N GLY A 218 17.04 -2.04 -6.04
CA GLY A 218 18.33 -1.79 -5.39
C GLY A 218 18.38 -2.33 -3.96
N SER A 219 18.99 -1.57 -3.04
CA SER A 219 19.07 -1.91 -1.62
C SER A 219 19.27 -0.66 -0.79
N ALA A 220 18.83 -0.70 0.46
CA ALA A 220 18.96 0.41 1.40
C ALA A 220 19.28 -0.08 2.81
N GLU A 221 19.76 0.84 3.64
CA GLU A 221 20.04 0.64 5.05
C GLU A 221 19.59 1.87 5.83
N VAL A 222 18.84 1.63 6.92
CA VAL A 222 18.41 2.66 7.88
C VAL A 222 18.69 2.13 9.28
N ASP A 223 19.30 2.95 10.13
CA ASP A 223 19.67 2.58 11.51
C ASP A 223 20.45 1.25 11.61
N GLY A 224 21.32 0.96 10.64
CA GLY A 224 22.08 -0.30 10.58
C GLY A 224 21.28 -1.52 10.14
N VAL A 225 20.02 -1.35 9.72
CA VAL A 225 19.16 -2.44 9.22
C VAL A 225 19.14 -2.41 7.69
N PRO A 226 19.84 -3.34 7.02
CA PRO A 226 19.80 -3.44 5.56
C PRO A 226 18.50 -4.12 5.11
N PHE A 227 17.98 -3.69 3.97
CA PHE A 227 16.82 -4.27 3.32
C PHE A 227 16.89 -4.08 1.80
N ALA A 228 16.19 -4.96 1.09
CA ALA A 228 16.19 -5.06 -0.37
C ALA A 228 14.75 -5.34 -0.86
N PRO A 229 14.48 -5.31 -2.17
CA PRO A 229 13.17 -5.59 -2.72
C PRO A 229 12.50 -6.81 -2.13
N GLY A 230 11.25 -6.64 -1.68
CA GLY A 230 10.48 -7.68 -1.01
C GLY A 230 10.46 -7.56 0.52
N ALA A 231 10.94 -6.45 1.08
CA ALA A 231 10.76 -6.15 2.51
C ALA A 231 10.34 -4.69 2.73
N LEU A 232 9.56 -4.48 3.78
CA LEU A 232 9.15 -3.17 4.29
C LEU A 232 9.83 -2.97 5.64
N LEU A 233 10.59 -1.89 5.80
CA LEU A 233 11.14 -1.50 7.10
C LEU A 233 10.18 -0.54 7.77
N TYR A 234 9.47 -0.99 8.81
CA TYR A 234 8.71 -0.11 9.68
C TYR A 234 9.66 0.69 10.58
N LEU A 235 9.42 1.99 10.73
CA LEU A 235 10.35 2.92 11.37
C LEU A 235 9.82 3.50 12.69
N GLY A 236 8.54 3.33 13.02
CA GLY A 236 7.96 3.92 14.23
C GLY A 236 7.59 5.39 14.08
N THR A 237 7.21 6.00 15.20
CA THR A 237 6.86 7.43 15.33
C THR A 237 8.01 8.23 15.93
N GLY A 238 7.88 9.56 15.98
CA GLY A 238 8.77 10.43 16.77
C GLY A 238 10.09 10.80 16.10
N ARG A 239 10.28 10.42 14.83
CA ARG A 239 11.48 10.75 14.05
C ARG A 239 11.39 12.17 13.49
N ASP A 240 12.47 12.92 13.64
CA ASP A 240 12.63 14.25 13.02
C ASP A 240 13.14 14.15 11.58
N ALA A 241 13.82 13.06 11.23
CA ALA A 241 14.37 12.81 9.90
C ALA A 241 14.54 11.31 9.62
N LEU A 242 14.51 10.96 8.34
CA LEU A 242 14.94 9.67 7.80
C LEU A 242 16.35 9.85 7.23
N THR A 243 17.33 9.20 7.86
CA THR A 243 18.68 9.10 7.30
C THR A 243 18.87 7.69 6.76
N LEU A 244 19.27 7.58 5.50
CA LEU A 244 19.45 6.29 4.85
C LEU A 244 20.71 6.24 3.99
N ARG A 245 21.25 5.04 3.82
CA ARG A 245 22.23 4.70 2.78
C ARG A 245 21.54 3.80 1.76
N ALA A 246 21.86 3.95 0.49
CA ALA A 246 21.38 3.05 -0.54
C ALA A 246 22.39 2.97 -1.68
N ALA A 247 22.32 1.89 -2.47
CA ALA A 247 23.10 1.83 -3.70
C ALA A 247 22.59 2.90 -4.70
N PRO A 248 23.47 3.57 -5.47
CA PRO A 248 23.04 4.47 -6.55
C PRO A 248 22.03 3.79 -7.49
N GLY A 249 20.94 4.49 -7.80
CA GLY A 249 19.81 3.98 -8.60
C GLY A 249 18.76 3.20 -7.79
N SER A 250 18.91 3.05 -6.47
CA SER A 250 17.88 2.43 -5.64
C SER A 250 16.63 3.30 -5.61
N ARG A 251 15.47 2.68 -5.87
CA ARG A 251 14.15 3.33 -5.78
C ARG A 251 13.40 2.76 -4.60
N LEU A 252 13.08 3.63 -3.66
CA LEU A 252 12.39 3.30 -2.42
C LEU A 252 11.03 4.01 -2.40
N LEU A 253 10.09 3.49 -1.63
CA LEU A 253 8.80 4.09 -1.38
C LEU A 253 8.65 4.35 0.11
N LEU A 254 8.63 5.63 0.47
CA LEU A 254 8.30 6.08 1.82
C LEU A 254 6.79 6.16 1.96
N LEU A 255 6.27 5.46 2.97
CA LEU A 255 4.89 5.53 3.41
C LEU A 255 4.85 6.10 4.82
N GLY A 256 3.96 7.06 5.06
CA GLY A 256 3.77 7.58 6.40
C GLY A 256 2.39 8.17 6.62
N GLY A 257 2.09 8.46 7.86
CA GLY A 257 0.84 9.09 8.27
C GLY A 257 0.73 9.16 9.78
N THR A 258 -0.21 9.97 10.27
CA THR A 258 -0.60 9.91 11.68
C THR A 258 -1.11 8.50 11.99
N PRO A 259 -0.71 7.87 13.12
CA PRO A 259 -1.20 6.55 13.50
C PRO A 259 -2.71 6.43 13.40
N PHE A 260 -3.16 5.40 12.68
CA PHE A 260 -4.59 5.15 12.46
C PHE A 260 -5.12 4.26 13.58
N GLU A 261 -5.89 4.86 14.49
CA GLU A 261 -6.33 4.21 15.72
C GLU A 261 -7.62 3.38 15.54
N GLU A 262 -8.35 3.56 14.44
CA GLU A 262 -9.58 2.80 14.23
C GLU A 262 -9.28 1.32 13.92
N PRO A 263 -9.94 0.38 14.62
CA PRO A 263 -9.78 -1.04 14.40
C PRO A 263 -10.42 -1.48 13.08
N LEU A 264 -9.72 -2.27 12.27
CA LEU A 264 -10.19 -2.70 10.96
C LEU A 264 -10.58 -4.17 10.90
N VAL A 265 -11.71 -4.46 10.25
CA VAL A 265 -12.00 -5.78 9.70
C VAL A 265 -11.67 -5.75 8.21
N MET A 266 -10.57 -6.41 7.84
CA MET A 266 -10.18 -6.57 6.44
C MET A 266 -10.42 -8.01 6.02
N TRP A 267 -11.22 -8.21 4.98
CA TRP A 267 -11.44 -9.51 4.38
C TRP A 267 -11.68 -9.36 2.89
N TRP A 268 -10.94 -10.12 2.09
CA TRP A 268 -10.90 -9.98 0.63
C TRP A 268 -10.65 -8.51 0.26
N ASN A 269 -11.58 -7.85 -0.41
CA ASN A 269 -11.47 -6.46 -0.87
C ASN A 269 -12.32 -5.48 -0.05
N PHE A 270 -12.74 -5.89 1.15
CA PHE A 270 -13.61 -5.09 2.01
C PHE A 270 -12.87 -4.65 3.27
N VAL A 271 -12.88 -3.34 3.52
CA VAL A 271 -12.34 -2.74 4.74
C VAL A 271 -13.52 -2.15 5.54
N GLY A 272 -13.94 -2.90 6.56
CA GLY A 272 -15.00 -2.50 7.49
C GLY A 272 -14.50 -2.29 8.91
N ARG A 273 -15.45 -2.15 9.85
CA ARG A 273 -15.25 -2.08 11.30
C ARG A 273 -15.87 -3.26 12.04
N SER A 274 -16.77 -4.01 11.40
CA SER A 274 -17.41 -5.19 11.99
C SER A 274 -17.50 -6.37 11.02
N HIS A 275 -17.78 -7.55 11.55
CA HIS A 275 -18.07 -8.73 10.74
C HIS A 275 -19.31 -8.50 9.87
N GLU A 276 -20.34 -7.90 10.45
CA GLU A 276 -21.63 -7.68 9.81
C GLU A 276 -21.51 -6.75 8.61
N GLU A 277 -20.67 -5.71 8.69
CA GLU A 277 -20.39 -4.84 7.54
C GLU A 277 -19.75 -5.60 6.37
N VAL A 278 -18.81 -6.50 6.66
CA VAL A 278 -18.15 -7.33 5.63
C VAL A 278 -19.13 -8.35 5.02
N VAL A 279 -19.98 -8.96 5.85
CA VAL A 279 -21.03 -9.88 5.38
C VAL A 279 -21.97 -9.15 4.43
N ALA A 280 -22.47 -7.97 4.81
CA ALA A 280 -23.36 -7.17 3.99
C ALA A 280 -22.71 -6.74 2.67
N ALA A 281 -21.45 -6.27 2.70
CA ALA A 281 -20.70 -5.92 1.48
C ALA A 281 -20.55 -7.12 0.54
N ARG A 282 -20.27 -8.31 1.07
CA ARG A 282 -20.20 -9.53 0.28
C ARG A 282 -21.54 -9.90 -0.34
N GLU A 283 -22.61 -9.86 0.43
CA GLU A 283 -23.96 -10.17 -0.06
C GLU A 283 -24.41 -9.22 -1.15
N ASP A 284 -24.14 -7.92 -1.00
CA ASP A 284 -24.44 -6.92 -2.02
C ASP A 284 -23.65 -7.19 -3.30
N TRP A 285 -22.36 -7.49 -3.20
CA TRP A 285 -21.54 -7.84 -4.37
C TRP A 285 -22.08 -9.07 -5.09
N MET A 286 -22.35 -10.15 -4.35
CA MET A 286 -22.86 -11.39 -4.93
C MET A 286 -24.25 -11.24 -5.56
N ALA A 287 -25.02 -10.25 -5.13
CA ALA A 287 -26.33 -9.92 -5.67
C ALA A 287 -26.30 -8.84 -6.78
N GLY A 288 -25.11 -8.34 -7.16
CA GLY A 288 -24.97 -7.28 -8.17
C GLY A 288 -25.49 -5.92 -7.72
N ARG A 289 -25.46 -5.63 -6.41
CA ARG A 289 -25.87 -4.35 -5.81
C ARG A 289 -24.65 -3.54 -5.37
N ARG A 290 -24.86 -2.26 -5.04
CA ARG A 290 -23.92 -1.33 -4.36
C ARG A 290 -22.67 -0.90 -5.13
N PHE A 291 -21.97 -1.82 -5.81
CA PHE A 291 -20.66 -1.57 -6.40
C PHE A 291 -20.68 -1.15 -7.87
N GLY A 292 -21.87 -1.17 -8.51
CA GLY A 292 -22.01 -0.89 -9.93
C GLY A 292 -21.40 -1.96 -10.84
N THR A 293 -21.36 -1.67 -12.15
CA THR A 293 -20.92 -2.60 -13.19
C THR A 293 -19.79 -1.97 -14.00
N VAL A 294 -18.70 -2.70 -14.20
CA VAL A 294 -17.62 -2.33 -15.13
C VAL A 294 -18.04 -2.78 -16.53
N ALA A 295 -18.58 -1.86 -17.34
CA ALA A 295 -19.27 -2.21 -18.59
C ALA A 295 -18.34 -2.74 -19.70
N ASP A 296 -17.10 -2.26 -19.77
CA ASP A 296 -16.19 -2.49 -20.91
C ASP A 296 -15.07 -3.52 -20.61
N ASP A 297 -15.27 -4.41 -19.64
CA ASP A 297 -14.35 -5.53 -19.37
C ASP A 297 -14.89 -6.84 -19.96
N PRO A 298 -14.07 -7.61 -20.71
CA PRO A 298 -14.52 -8.85 -21.33
C PRO A 298 -14.70 -10.01 -20.34
N ALA A 299 -14.13 -9.93 -19.13
CA ALA A 299 -14.26 -10.99 -18.14
C ALA A 299 -15.44 -10.74 -17.20
N PRO A 300 -16.12 -11.81 -16.74
CA PRO A 300 -17.16 -11.66 -15.72
C PRO A 300 -16.55 -11.15 -14.40
N PRO A 301 -17.35 -10.47 -13.55
CA PRO A 301 -16.91 -10.07 -12.23
C PRO A 301 -16.45 -11.25 -11.36
N LEU A 302 -15.40 -11.06 -10.57
CA LEU A 302 -14.87 -12.09 -9.67
C LEU A 302 -15.90 -12.41 -8.57
N PRO A 303 -16.28 -13.69 -8.36
CA PRO A 303 -17.12 -14.04 -7.24
C PRO A 303 -16.35 -13.86 -5.93
N ALA A 304 -17.01 -13.30 -4.90
CA ALA A 304 -16.40 -13.21 -3.58
C ALA A 304 -16.18 -14.63 -3.01
N PRO A 305 -15.04 -14.89 -2.34
CA PRO A 305 -14.80 -16.19 -1.71
C PRO A 305 -15.86 -16.50 -0.64
N ALA A 306 -15.97 -17.77 -0.25
CA ALA A 306 -16.80 -18.15 0.89
C ALA A 306 -16.27 -17.47 2.17
N LEU A 307 -17.18 -17.01 3.03
CA LEU A 307 -16.80 -16.51 4.35
C LEU A 307 -16.23 -17.65 5.20
N PRO A 308 -15.26 -17.37 6.09
CA PRO A 308 -14.82 -18.34 7.06
C PRO A 308 -15.97 -18.72 8.01
N SER A 309 -15.90 -19.91 8.60
CA SER A 309 -16.86 -20.37 9.61
C SER A 309 -16.76 -19.61 10.94
N THR A 310 -15.69 -18.83 11.13
CA THR A 310 -15.46 -18.03 12.32
C THR A 310 -15.78 -16.56 12.06
N ARG A 311 -16.24 -15.86 13.11
CA ARG A 311 -16.52 -14.42 13.03
C ARG A 311 -15.23 -13.66 12.77
N LEU A 312 -15.28 -12.78 11.77
CA LEU A 312 -14.18 -11.86 11.47
C LEU A 312 -14.04 -10.86 12.61
N LYS A 313 -12.80 -10.62 13.06
CA LYS A 313 -12.53 -9.73 14.19
C LYS A 313 -11.82 -8.48 13.74
N ALA A 314 -12.24 -7.34 14.30
CA ALA A 314 -11.56 -6.08 14.11
C ALA A 314 -10.20 -6.14 14.81
N ARG A 315 -9.17 -5.61 14.15
CA ARG A 315 -7.84 -5.51 14.75
C ARG A 315 -7.30 -4.11 14.60
N ASP A 316 -6.62 -3.63 15.64
CA ASP A 316 -5.86 -2.40 15.59
C ASP A 316 -4.61 -2.52 14.67
N ARG A 317 -3.84 -1.44 14.58
CA ARG A 317 -2.62 -1.36 13.76
C ARG A 317 -1.51 -2.35 14.16
N HIS A 318 -1.54 -2.84 15.40
CA HIS A 318 -0.60 -3.83 15.94
C HIS A 318 -1.13 -5.27 15.85
N GLY A 319 -2.35 -5.46 15.37
CA GLY A 319 -3.01 -6.76 15.30
C GLY A 319 -3.70 -7.18 16.59
N GLY A 320 -3.77 -6.30 17.59
CA GLY A 320 -4.54 -6.48 18.82
C GLY A 320 -6.03 -6.59 18.51
N LEU A 321 -6.70 -7.54 19.18
CA LEU A 321 -8.14 -7.69 19.10
C LEU A 321 -8.80 -6.69 20.04
N LEU A 322 -9.88 -6.06 19.59
CA LEU A 322 -10.84 -5.46 20.51
C LEU A 322 -11.73 -6.57 21.07
N GLY A 323 -11.87 -6.57 22.40
CA GLY A 323 -12.67 -7.53 23.17
C GLY A 323 -14.15 -7.45 22.86
#